data_AF-A0A9P8BGQ4-F1
#
_entry.id   AF-A0A9P8BGQ4-F1
#
_cell.length_a   1.000
_cell.length_b   1.000
_cell.length_c   1.000
_cell.angle_alpha   90.00
_cell.angle_beta   90.00
_cell.angle_gamma   90.00
#
_symmetry.space_group_name_H-M   'P 1'
#
loop_
_entity.id
_entity.type
_entity.pdbx_description
1 polymer ?
#
loop_
_entity_poly.entity_id
_entity_poly.type
_entity_poly.pdbx_seq_one_letter_code
_entity_poly.pdbx_strand_id
1 'polypeptide(L)'
;MVLRITASLFVFTTLNVAACIADEYNAWVKYRVNPGVEVYFSPLNWAPAREFGFILLSISASLADFLVCWRLYALWDKNRLIVLFPAIVIFVNTVDGIMNGVIDFVIKDPNGGPRFQKAFFISLIILTVLGVLGHLYCTILIVARIWWLARQTNTTQNRGMYKMVIGSMIQSGALYTITMIVYTGLWTTGYVSASSLQDVQLLLTWSL
;
A
#
# COMPACT_ATOMS: atom_id res chain seq x y z
N MET A 1 23.02 0.18 0.22
CA MET A 1 21.84 -0.67 0.52
C MET A 1 20.54 0.07 0.23
N VAL A 2 20.28 1.22 0.84
CA VAL A 2 19.05 2.03 0.61
C VAL A 2 18.80 2.31 -0.87
N LEU A 3 19.81 2.75 -1.62
CA LEU A 3 19.70 3.01 -3.07
C LEU A 3 19.18 1.79 -3.86
N ARG A 4 19.61 0.57 -3.50
CA ARG A 4 19.17 -0.65 -4.18
C ARG A 4 17.70 -0.94 -3.91
N ILE A 5 17.25 -0.76 -2.66
CA ILE A 5 15.85 -0.97 -2.29
C ILE A 5 14.95 0.08 -2.94
N THR A 6 15.37 1.35 -2.98
CA THR A 6 14.63 2.41 -3.66
C THR A 6 14.55 2.18 -5.17
N ALA A 7 15.65 1.73 -5.80
CA ALA A 7 15.63 1.36 -7.22
C ALA A 7 14.69 0.18 -7.50
N SER A 8 14.70 -0.85 -6.64
CA SER A 8 13.76 -1.98 -6.75
C SER A 8 12.31 -1.50 -6.61
N LEU A 9 12.02 -0.69 -5.59
CA LEU A 9 10.69 -0.10 -5.40
C LEU A 9 10.23 0.63 -6.66
N PHE A 10 11.08 1.48 -7.23
CA PHE A 10 10.79 2.23 -8.46
C PHE A 10 10.47 1.32 -9.64
N VAL A 11 11.21 0.23 -9.82
CA VAL A 11 10.93 -0.75 -10.90
C VAL A 11 9.60 -1.44 -10.67
N PHE A 12 9.32 -1.90 -9.45
CA PHE A 12 8.06 -2.59 -9.13
C PHE A 12 6.84 -1.67 -9.25
N THR A 13 6.94 -0.42 -8.80
CA THR A 13 5.85 0.56 -8.97
C THR A 13 5.63 0.89 -10.44
N THR A 14 6.70 1.02 -11.23
CA THR A 14 6.59 1.25 -12.68
C THR A 14 5.92 0.07 -13.39
N LEU A 15 6.31 -1.16 -13.04
CA LEU A 15 5.66 -2.36 -13.57
C LEU A 15 4.19 -2.45 -13.16
N ASN A 16 3.86 -2.05 -11.93
CA ASN A 16 2.48 -2.01 -11.45
C ASN A 16 1.64 -1.04 -12.28
N VAL A 17 2.14 0.19 -12.50
CA VAL A 17 1.48 1.18 -13.37
C VAL A 17 1.27 0.62 -14.78
N ALA A 18 2.29 -0.02 -15.36
CA ALA A 18 2.17 -0.63 -16.68
C ALA A 18 1.08 -1.72 -16.72
N ALA A 19 0.93 -2.51 -15.65
CA ALA A 19 -0.12 -3.51 -15.53
C ALA A 19 -1.51 -2.87 -15.44
N CYS A 20 -1.68 -1.79 -14.67
CA CYS A 20 -2.94 -1.04 -14.59
C CYS A 20 -3.33 -0.43 -15.94
N ILE A 21 -2.39 0.23 -16.63
CA ILE A 21 -2.63 0.79 -17.98
C ILE A 21 -3.01 -0.32 -18.96
N ALA A 22 -2.34 -1.48 -18.90
CA ALA A 22 -2.67 -2.62 -19.74
C ALA A 22 -4.06 -3.18 -19.44
N ASP A 23 -4.46 -3.21 -18.15
CA ASP A 23 -5.80 -3.64 -17.73
C ASP A 23 -6.88 -2.69 -18.27
N GLU A 24 -6.70 -1.38 -18.09
CA GLU A 24 -7.62 -0.37 -18.62
C GLU A 24 -7.71 -0.40 -20.15
N TYR A 25 -6.56 -0.55 -20.83
CA TYR A 25 -6.54 -0.69 -22.28
C TYR A 25 -7.34 -1.92 -22.74
N ASN A 26 -7.16 -3.07 -22.07
CA ASN A 26 -7.94 -4.26 -22.40
C ASN A 26 -9.43 -4.01 -22.14
N ALA A 27 -9.80 -3.46 -20.98
CA ALA A 27 -11.18 -3.18 -20.62
C ALA A 27 -11.88 -2.25 -21.63
N TRP A 28 -11.28 -1.09 -21.91
CA TRP A 28 -11.95 0.01 -22.63
C TRP A 28 -11.71 0.02 -24.14
N VAL A 29 -10.66 -0.65 -24.63
CA VAL A 29 -10.36 -0.70 -26.07
C VAL A 29 -10.76 -2.04 -26.66
N LYS A 30 -10.30 -3.16 -26.08
CA LYS A 30 -10.60 -4.50 -26.64
C LYS A 30 -12.02 -4.98 -26.34
N TYR A 31 -12.47 -4.80 -25.10
CA TYR A 31 -13.76 -5.32 -24.65
C TYR A 31 -14.92 -4.31 -24.78
N ARG A 32 -14.69 -3.17 -25.46
CA ARG A 32 -15.68 -2.10 -25.61
C ARG A 32 -16.98 -2.53 -26.29
N VAL A 33 -16.88 -3.33 -27.36
CA VAL A 33 -18.02 -3.60 -28.26
C VAL A 33 -18.57 -5.03 -28.10
N ASN A 34 -17.72 -6.02 -27.82
CA ASN A 34 -18.13 -7.40 -27.59
C ASN A 34 -17.03 -8.14 -26.79
N PRO A 35 -17.35 -8.83 -25.68
CA PRO A 35 -18.65 -9.01 -25.02
C PRO A 35 -19.14 -7.82 -24.17
N GLY A 36 -18.42 -6.69 -24.14
CA GLY A 36 -18.76 -5.51 -23.33
C GLY A 36 -17.86 -5.37 -22.10
N VAL A 37 -17.71 -4.13 -21.63
CA VAL A 37 -16.84 -3.77 -20.48
C VAL A 37 -17.32 -4.45 -19.19
N GLU A 38 -18.62 -4.61 -19.03
CA GLU A 38 -19.23 -5.30 -17.87
C GLU A 38 -18.83 -6.78 -17.79
N VAL A 39 -18.70 -7.44 -18.94
CA VAL A 39 -18.23 -8.84 -18.99
C VAL A 39 -16.75 -8.91 -18.67
N TYR A 40 -15.96 -7.91 -19.08
CA TYR A 40 -14.54 -7.84 -18.71
C TYR A 40 -14.34 -7.76 -17.19
N PHE A 41 -15.09 -6.87 -16.53
CA PHE A 41 -15.05 -6.71 -15.07
C PHE A 41 -15.88 -7.73 -14.30
N SER A 42 -16.56 -8.66 -14.97
CA SER A 42 -17.32 -9.68 -14.29
C SER A 42 -16.41 -10.54 -13.39
N PRO A 43 -16.87 -10.94 -12.19
CA PRO A 43 -16.06 -11.74 -11.26
C PRO A 43 -15.57 -13.07 -11.87
N LEU A 44 -16.33 -13.60 -12.84
CA LEU A 44 -15.97 -14.84 -13.52
C LEU A 44 -14.88 -14.66 -14.60
N ASN A 45 -14.72 -13.45 -15.14
CA ASN A 45 -13.76 -13.23 -16.21
C ASN A 45 -12.34 -13.06 -15.66
N TRP A 46 -11.42 -13.88 -16.15
CA TRP A 46 -10.02 -13.82 -15.74
C TRP A 46 -9.29 -12.73 -16.53
N ALA A 47 -8.88 -11.67 -15.84
CA ALA A 47 -8.04 -10.61 -16.38
C ALA A 47 -6.60 -10.75 -15.85
N PRO A 48 -5.67 -11.37 -16.60
CA PRO A 48 -4.31 -11.62 -16.12
C PRO A 48 -3.54 -10.33 -15.79
N ALA A 49 -3.84 -9.22 -16.49
CA ALA A 49 -3.25 -7.92 -16.20
C ALA A 49 -3.66 -7.38 -14.83
N ARG A 50 -4.95 -7.50 -14.48
CA ARG A 50 -5.50 -7.08 -13.18
C ARG A 50 -4.90 -7.86 -12.02
N GLU A 51 -4.89 -9.19 -12.11
CA GLU A 51 -4.38 -10.06 -11.05
C GLU A 51 -2.86 -9.86 -10.84
N PHE A 52 -2.12 -9.68 -11.94
CA PHE A 52 -0.70 -9.36 -11.86
C PHE A 52 -0.45 -7.99 -11.24
N GLY A 53 -1.29 -6.99 -11.54
CA GLY A 53 -1.28 -5.68 -10.89
C GLY A 53 -1.46 -5.78 -9.38
N PHE A 54 -2.41 -6.58 -8.88
CA PHE A 54 -2.59 -6.76 -7.44
C PHE A 54 -1.33 -7.29 -6.74
N ILE A 55 -0.69 -8.30 -7.32
CA ILE A 55 0.54 -8.89 -6.76
C ILE A 55 1.67 -7.86 -6.75
N LEU A 56 1.87 -7.14 -7.86
CA LEU A 56 2.89 -6.11 -7.97
C LEU A 56 2.66 -4.96 -6.99
N LEU A 57 1.41 -4.52 -6.83
CA LEU A 57 1.01 -3.52 -5.86
C LEU A 57 1.36 -3.98 -4.44
N SER A 58 0.97 -5.20 -4.05
CA SER A 58 1.30 -5.76 -2.73
C SER A 58 2.81 -5.79 -2.49
N ILE A 59 3.61 -6.24 -3.47
CA ILE A 59 5.08 -6.26 -3.34
C ILE A 59 5.64 -4.85 -3.18
N SER A 60 5.17 -3.89 -3.99
CA SER A 60 5.64 -2.50 -3.94
C SER A 60 5.29 -1.83 -2.61
N ALA A 61 4.09 -2.08 -2.07
CA ALA A 61 3.67 -1.60 -0.76
C ALA A 61 4.53 -2.21 0.35
N SER A 62 4.78 -3.53 0.35
CA SER A 62 5.65 -4.17 1.33
C SER A 62 7.08 -3.65 1.29
N LEU A 63 7.61 -3.34 0.10
CA LEU A 63 8.93 -2.72 -0.06
C LEU A 63 8.96 -1.29 0.49
N ALA A 64 7.90 -0.51 0.29
CA ALA A 64 7.76 0.84 0.85
C ALA A 64 7.76 0.78 2.39
N ASP A 65 6.98 -0.12 2.94
CA ASP A 65 6.85 -0.35 4.38
C ASP A 65 8.17 -0.79 5.00
N PHE A 66 8.89 -1.68 4.31
CA PHE A 66 10.22 -2.12 4.73
C PHE A 66 11.23 -0.96 4.74
N LEU A 67 11.17 -0.04 3.76
CA LEU A 67 12.02 1.16 3.76
C LEU A 67 11.76 2.07 4.95
N VAL A 68 10.48 2.27 5.32
CA VAL A 68 10.10 3.05 6.50
C VAL A 68 10.62 2.39 7.78
N CYS A 69 10.45 1.08 7.90
CA CYS A 69 10.95 0.28 9.02
C CYS A 69 12.48 0.33 9.14
N TRP A 70 13.19 0.25 8.01
CA TRP A 70 14.64 0.41 7.95
C TRP A 70 15.10 1.81 8.40
N ARG A 71 14.40 2.87 7.96
CA ARG A 71 14.68 4.25 8.40
C ARG A 71 14.50 4.38 9.91
N LEU A 72 13.43 3.82 10.46
CA LEU A 72 13.20 3.80 11.91
C LEU A 72 14.34 3.08 12.66
N TYR A 73 14.77 1.92 12.15
CA TYR A 73 15.89 1.15 12.72
C TYR A 73 17.21 1.92 12.72
N ALA A 74 17.52 2.60 11.61
CA ALA A 74 18.72 3.42 11.50
C ALA A 74 18.68 4.64 12.45
N LEU A 75 17.50 5.23 12.66
CA LEU A 75 17.32 6.43 13.49
C LEU A 75 17.39 6.16 15.01
N TRP A 76 17.03 4.94 15.41
CA TRP A 76 16.99 4.49 16.81
C TRP A 76 18.24 3.73 17.25
N ASP A 77 19.38 4.01 16.61
CA ASP A 77 20.67 3.40 16.94
C ASP A 77 20.59 1.87 17.03
N LYS A 78 19.87 1.26 16.09
CA LYS A 78 19.69 -0.20 15.98
C LYS A 78 18.92 -0.86 17.13
N ASN A 79 18.14 -0.11 17.92
CA ASN A 79 17.28 -0.70 18.94
C ASN A 79 16.15 -1.54 18.30
N ARG A 80 16.30 -2.87 18.35
CA ARG A 80 15.41 -3.83 17.69
C ARG A 80 14.00 -3.88 18.31
N LEU A 81 13.86 -3.49 19.57
CA LEU A 81 12.62 -3.69 20.33
C LEU A 81 11.50 -2.77 19.82
N ILE A 82 11.85 -1.56 19.37
CA ILE A 82 10.91 -0.56 18.84
C ILE A 82 10.54 -0.86 17.38
N VAL A 83 11.45 -1.52 16.66
CA VAL A 83 11.27 -1.90 15.25
C VAL A 83 10.50 -3.21 15.10
N LEU A 84 10.51 -4.04 16.14
CA LEU A 84 9.81 -5.33 16.13
C LEU A 84 8.30 -5.16 15.91
N PHE A 85 7.68 -4.20 16.59
CA PHE A 85 6.24 -3.92 16.46
C PHE A 85 5.83 -3.61 15.01
N PRO A 86 6.39 -2.58 14.33
CA PRO A 86 6.03 -2.30 12.95
C PRO A 86 6.45 -3.41 11.99
N ALA A 87 7.56 -4.11 12.23
CA ALA A 87 7.94 -5.25 11.39
C ALA A 87 6.90 -6.38 11.42
N ILE A 88 6.32 -6.68 12.59
CA ILE A 88 5.25 -7.68 12.73
C ILE A 88 4.00 -7.22 11.97
N VAL A 89 3.59 -5.96 12.13
CA VAL A 89 2.41 -5.41 11.45
C VAL A 89 2.55 -5.48 9.93
N ILE A 90 3.71 -5.11 9.38
CA ILE A 90 4.00 -5.17 7.95
C ILE A 90 3.98 -6.62 7.44
N PHE A 91 4.55 -7.55 8.21
CA PHE A 91 4.58 -8.95 7.84
C PHE A 91 3.17 -9.54 7.78
N VAL A 92 2.34 -9.28 8.79
CA VAL A 92 0.95 -9.74 8.84
C VAL A 92 0.15 -9.17 7.66
N ASN A 93 0.29 -7.87 7.36
CA ASN A 93 -0.38 -7.26 6.21
C ASN A 93 0.07 -7.83 4.86
N THR A 94 1.35 -8.13 4.70
CA THR A 94 1.89 -8.68 3.45
C THR A 94 1.36 -10.10 3.22
N VAL A 95 1.37 -10.93 4.26
CA VAL A 95 0.87 -12.32 4.18
C VAL A 95 -0.62 -12.33 3.85
N ASP A 96 -1.41 -11.47 4.51
CA ASP A 96 -2.85 -11.38 4.24
C ASP A 96 -3.15 -10.86 2.84
N GLY A 97 -2.46 -9.82 2.35
CA GLY A 97 -2.63 -9.32 0.99
C GLY A 97 -2.38 -10.41 -0.07
N ILE A 98 -1.33 -11.21 0.11
CA ILE A 98 -1.03 -12.35 -0.77
C ILE A 98 -2.09 -13.44 -0.62
N MET A 99 -2.48 -13.80 0.60
CA MET A 99 -3.50 -14.82 0.84
C MET A 99 -4.84 -14.43 0.23
N ASN A 100 -5.25 -13.17 0.32
CA ASN A 100 -6.50 -12.69 -0.28
C ASN A 100 -6.45 -12.74 -1.80
N GLY A 101 -5.34 -12.33 -2.42
CA GLY A 101 -5.16 -12.48 -3.87
C GLY A 101 -5.17 -13.95 -4.33
N VAL A 102 -4.57 -14.85 -3.55
CA VAL A 102 -4.58 -16.29 -3.85
C VAL A 102 -5.96 -16.91 -3.62
N ILE A 103 -6.67 -16.51 -2.57
CA ILE A 103 -8.03 -16.98 -2.29
C ILE A 103 -8.99 -16.54 -3.40
N ASP A 104 -8.90 -15.30 -3.86
CA ASP A 104 -9.69 -14.80 -4.98
C ASP A 104 -9.35 -15.52 -6.29
N PHE A 105 -8.07 -15.88 -6.48
CA PHE A 105 -7.61 -16.66 -7.63
C PHE A 105 -8.11 -18.13 -7.61
N VAL A 106 -8.02 -18.80 -6.46
CA VAL A 106 -8.28 -20.24 -6.32
C VAL A 106 -9.77 -20.52 -6.10
N ILE A 107 -10.47 -19.66 -5.35
CA ILE A 107 -11.87 -19.85 -4.95
C ILE A 107 -12.72 -18.86 -5.75
N LYS A 108 -12.77 -19.04 -7.08
CA LYS A 108 -13.79 -18.41 -7.93
C LYS A 108 -15.15 -19.08 -7.77
N ASP A 109 -15.56 -19.36 -6.53
CA ASP A 109 -16.87 -19.94 -6.25
C ASP A 109 -17.85 -18.82 -5.87
N PRO A 110 -18.76 -18.42 -6.78
CA PRO A 110 -19.81 -17.45 -6.46
C PRO A 110 -20.75 -17.93 -5.33
N ASN A 111 -20.67 -19.21 -4.92
CA ASN A 111 -21.43 -19.78 -3.82
C ASN A 111 -20.65 -19.94 -2.51
N GLY A 112 -19.44 -19.36 -2.41
CA GLY A 112 -18.71 -19.26 -1.15
C GLY A 112 -19.64 -18.68 -0.07
N GLY A 113 -20.16 -19.55 0.80
CA GLY A 113 -21.36 -19.25 1.58
C GLY A 113 -21.23 -17.95 2.37
N PRO A 114 -22.34 -17.32 2.80
CA PRO A 114 -22.37 -15.98 3.40
C PRO A 114 -21.47 -15.81 4.65
N ARG A 115 -20.99 -16.92 5.23
CA ARG A 115 -20.00 -16.93 6.32
C ARG A 115 -18.57 -16.65 5.84
N PHE A 116 -18.16 -17.16 4.68
CA PHE A 116 -16.82 -16.97 4.13
C PHE A 116 -16.61 -15.51 3.69
N GLN A 117 -17.58 -14.95 2.97
CA GLN A 117 -17.56 -13.53 2.60
C GLN A 117 -17.50 -12.63 3.83
N LYS A 118 -18.35 -12.85 4.84
CA LYS A 118 -18.32 -12.03 6.08
C LYS A 118 -16.97 -12.11 6.82
N ALA A 119 -16.39 -13.31 6.94
CA ALA A 119 -15.10 -13.49 7.61
C ALA A 119 -13.96 -12.78 6.83
N PHE A 120 -13.98 -12.87 5.51
CA PHE A 120 -13.06 -12.18 4.62
C PHE A 120 -13.15 -10.65 4.75
N PHE A 121 -14.38 -10.11 4.70
CA PHE A 121 -14.64 -8.68 4.90
C PHE A 121 -14.14 -8.17 6.25
N ILE A 122 -14.40 -8.92 7.34
CA ILE A 122 -13.97 -8.53 8.69
C ILE A 122 -12.44 -8.57 8.80
N SER A 123 -11.79 -9.60 8.24
CA SER A 123 -10.33 -9.71 8.22
C SER A 123 -9.69 -8.50 7.53
N LEU A 124 -10.19 -8.14 6.34
CA LEU A 124 -9.69 -7.00 5.57
C LEU A 124 -9.81 -5.67 6.32
N ILE A 125 -10.94 -5.42 6.98
CA ILE A 125 -11.14 -4.17 7.75
C ILE A 125 -10.16 -4.11 8.92
N ILE A 126 -10.07 -5.17 9.72
CA ILE A 126 -9.18 -5.23 10.89
C ILE A 126 -7.73 -4.99 10.47
N LEU A 127 -7.30 -5.61 9.38
CA LEU A 127 -5.93 -5.53 8.89
C LEU A 127 -5.61 -4.19 8.23
N THR A 128 -6.58 -3.59 7.53
CA THR A 128 -6.41 -2.23 7.02
C THR A 128 -6.23 -1.24 8.18
N VAL A 129 -7.05 -1.36 9.23
CA VAL A 129 -6.92 -0.53 10.44
C VAL A 129 -5.56 -0.74 11.10
N LEU A 130 -5.12 -2.00 11.26
CA LEU A 130 -3.80 -2.32 11.80
C LEU A 130 -2.66 -1.74 10.93
N GLY A 131 -2.79 -1.79 9.61
CA GLY A 131 -1.83 -1.20 8.67
C GLY A 131 -1.72 0.31 8.80
N VAL A 132 -2.86 1.00 8.85
CA VAL A 132 -2.92 2.45 9.06
C VAL A 132 -2.30 2.83 10.40
N LEU A 133 -2.62 2.10 11.47
CA LEU A 133 -2.05 2.34 12.80
C LEU A 133 -0.54 2.07 12.83
N GLY A 134 -0.07 1.01 12.17
CA GLY A 134 1.35 0.70 12.07
C GLY A 134 2.14 1.78 11.33
N HIS A 135 1.59 2.31 10.24
CA HIS A 135 2.18 3.43 9.48
C HIS A 135 2.20 4.74 10.26
N LEU A 136 1.10 5.07 10.93
CA LEU A 136 1.04 6.24 11.82
C LEU A 136 2.05 6.11 12.95
N TYR A 137 2.13 4.94 13.57
CA TYR A 137 3.10 4.65 14.63
C TYR A 137 4.54 4.87 14.15
N CYS A 138 4.91 4.34 12.98
CA CYS A 138 6.23 4.56 12.39
C CYS A 138 6.50 6.04 12.13
N THR A 139 5.55 6.72 11.50
CA THR A 139 5.68 8.13 11.12
C THR A 139 5.87 9.02 12.35
N ILE A 140 5.04 8.80 13.39
CA ILE A 140 5.12 9.55 14.65
C ILE A 140 6.47 9.30 15.34
N LEU A 141 6.94 8.05 15.41
CA LEU A 141 8.23 7.74 16.04
C LEU A 141 9.41 8.36 15.32
N ILE A 142 9.40 8.34 13.98
CA ILE A 142 10.45 8.98 13.17
C ILE A 142 10.44 10.50 13.42
N VAL A 143 9.27 11.14 13.31
CA VAL A 143 9.11 12.59 13.53
C VAL A 143 9.54 12.98 14.96
N ALA A 144 9.09 12.24 15.97
CA ALA A 144 9.41 12.51 17.37
C ALA A 144 10.93 12.42 17.64
N ARG A 145 11.60 11.43 17.06
CA ARG A 145 13.05 11.24 17.21
C ARG A 145 13.84 12.30 16.46
N ILE A 146 13.46 12.66 15.23
CA ILE A 146 14.10 13.77 14.50
C ILE A 146 13.92 15.08 15.28
N TRP A 147 12.72 15.33 15.81
CA TRP A 147 12.45 16.50 16.63
C TRP A 147 13.30 16.56 17.90
N TRP A 148 13.50 15.42 18.57
CA TRP A 148 14.38 15.30 19.73
C TRP A 148 15.84 15.60 19.37
N LEU A 149 16.35 15.03 18.28
CA LEU A 149 17.72 15.28 17.79
C LEU A 149 17.91 16.75 17.36
N ALA A 150 16.90 17.35 16.73
CA ALA A 150 16.91 18.77 16.36
C ALA A 150 16.89 19.71 17.57
N ARG A 151 16.32 19.28 18.72
CA ARG A 151 16.40 20.03 19.98
C ARG A 151 17.78 19.94 20.64
N GLN A 152 18.47 18.81 20.53
CA GLN A 152 19.81 18.62 21.09
C GLN A 152 20.89 19.35 20.28
N THR A 153 20.69 19.47 18.95
CA THR A 153 21.59 20.20 18.06
C THR A 153 21.19 21.67 17.99
N ASN A 154 21.71 22.48 18.93
CA ASN A 154 21.42 23.93 19.04
C ASN A 154 22.06 24.80 17.92
N THR A 155 22.49 24.21 16.81
CA THR A 155 23.05 24.92 15.67
C THR A 155 21.94 25.41 14.74
N THR A 156 21.79 26.74 14.68
CA THR A 156 20.80 27.46 13.86
C THR A 156 20.82 27.07 12.37
N GLN A 157 21.97 26.62 11.86
CA GLN A 157 22.19 26.27 10.45
C GLN A 157 21.42 25.02 9.98
N ASN A 158 21.17 24.03 10.85
CA ASN A 158 20.51 22.77 10.43
C ASN A 158 18.99 22.74 10.66
N ARG A 159 18.41 23.74 11.35
CA ARG A 159 16.97 23.76 11.67
C ARG A 159 16.06 23.76 10.43
N GLY A 160 16.49 24.39 9.33
CA GLY A 160 15.73 24.41 8.07
C GLY A 160 15.64 23.04 7.40
N MET A 161 16.77 22.33 7.32
CA MET A 161 16.83 20.99 6.73
C MET A 161 15.99 19.98 7.53
N TYR A 162 16.04 20.02 8.87
CA TYR A 162 15.20 19.16 9.70
C TYR A 162 13.70 19.43 9.51
N LYS A 163 13.29 20.69 9.41
CA LYS A 163 11.88 21.04 9.13
C LYS A 163 11.42 20.54 7.77
N MET A 164 12.27 20.64 6.74
CA MET A 164 11.96 20.12 5.41
C MET A 164 11.80 18.59 5.41
N VAL A 165 12.72 17.88 6.06
CA VAL A 165 12.67 16.41 6.17
C VAL A 165 11.44 15.95 6.98
N ILE A 166 11.17 16.58 8.13
CA ILE A 166 9.98 16.28 8.94
C ILE A 166 8.70 16.60 8.15
N GLY A 167 8.64 17.75 7.47
CA GLY A 167 7.50 18.16 6.67
C GLY A 167 7.20 17.18 5.54
N SER A 168 8.23 16.78 4.80
CA SER A 168 8.11 15.75 3.75
C SER A 168 7.61 14.42 4.32
N MET A 169 8.10 13.99 5.50
CA MET A 169 7.64 12.75 6.13
C MET A 169 6.19 12.83 6.62
N ILE A 170 5.77 13.95 7.21
CA ILE A 170 4.38 14.14 7.63
C ILE A 170 3.46 14.16 6.41
N GLN A 171 3.85 14.88 5.35
CA GLN A 171 3.09 14.94 4.10
C GLN A 171 2.92 13.53 3.51
N SER A 172 3.99 12.72 3.49
CA SER A 172 3.93 11.34 3.02
C SER A 172 3.00 10.44 3.83
N GLY A 173 3.08 10.51 5.17
CA GLY A 173 2.25 9.69 6.05
C GLY A 173 0.78 10.11 6.03
N ALA A 174 0.51 11.41 5.88
CA ALA A 174 -0.85 11.91 5.75
C ALA A 174 -1.48 11.48 4.43
N LEU A 175 -0.74 11.55 3.31
CA LEU A 175 -1.22 11.08 2.02
C LEU A 175 -1.55 9.58 2.09
N TYR A 176 -0.62 8.75 2.58
CA TYR A 176 -0.85 7.32 2.72
C TYR A 176 -2.12 6.97 3.53
N THR A 177 -2.30 7.62 4.68
CA THR A 177 -3.46 7.33 5.54
C THR A 177 -4.78 7.78 4.93
N ILE A 178 -4.82 8.95 4.29
CA ILE A 178 -6.01 9.42 3.57
C ILE A 178 -6.35 8.44 2.43
N THR A 179 -5.36 8.00 1.65
CA THR A 179 -5.57 7.06 0.57
C THR A 179 -6.12 5.73 1.06
N MET A 180 -5.56 5.18 2.14
CA MET A 180 -6.05 3.93 2.70
C MET A 180 -7.48 4.04 3.21
N ILE A 181 -7.83 5.16 3.86
CA ILE A 181 -9.21 5.39 4.31
C ILE A 181 -10.17 5.48 3.11
N VAL A 182 -9.79 6.21 2.07
CA VAL A 182 -10.60 6.34 0.84
C VAL A 182 -10.72 4.99 0.14
N TYR A 183 -9.63 4.23 0.05
CA TYR A 183 -9.58 2.89 -0.55
C TYR A 183 -10.54 1.94 0.17
N THR A 184 -10.44 1.83 1.50
CA THR A 184 -11.34 0.99 2.30
C THR A 184 -12.78 1.49 2.21
N GLY A 185 -13.01 2.79 2.24
CA GLY A 185 -14.34 3.39 2.10
C GLY A 185 -15.00 3.03 0.77
N LEU A 186 -14.30 3.20 -0.35
CA LEU A 186 -14.82 2.87 -1.67
C LEU A 186 -15.05 1.37 -1.84
N TRP A 187 -14.15 0.53 -1.31
CA TRP A 187 -14.30 -0.92 -1.37
C TRP A 187 -15.51 -1.41 -0.56
N THR A 188 -15.73 -0.88 0.65
CA THR A 188 -16.87 -1.26 1.51
C THR A 188 -18.24 -0.86 0.94
N THR A 189 -18.29 0.17 0.11
CA THR A 189 -19.53 0.63 -0.50
C THR A 189 -19.88 -0.11 -1.79
N GLY A 190 -18.97 -0.95 -2.31
CA GLY A 190 -19.20 -1.78 -3.49
C GLY A 190 -19.32 -1.00 -4.81
N TYR A 191 -19.06 0.32 -4.81
CA TYR A 191 -19.25 1.20 -5.96
C TYR A 191 -18.14 1.15 -7.00
N VAL A 192 -16.98 0.56 -6.68
CA VAL A 192 -15.78 0.72 -7.52
C VAL A 192 -15.12 -0.62 -7.78
N SER A 193 -14.96 -0.97 -9.06
CA SER A 193 -14.13 -2.08 -9.52
C SER A 193 -12.70 -1.87 -9.04
N ALA A 194 -12.07 -2.94 -8.57
CA ALA A 194 -10.77 -2.86 -7.88
C ALA A 194 -9.64 -2.23 -8.73
N SER A 195 -9.81 -2.12 -10.06
CA SER A 195 -8.95 -1.39 -11.01
C SER A 195 -8.90 0.12 -10.76
N SER A 196 -10.06 0.81 -10.72
CA SER A 196 -10.16 2.27 -10.56
C SER A 196 -9.67 2.80 -9.20
N LEU A 197 -9.49 1.93 -8.21
CA LEU A 197 -8.94 2.27 -6.90
C LEU A 197 -7.41 2.17 -6.85
N GLN A 198 -6.81 1.34 -7.71
CA GLN A 198 -5.36 1.23 -7.83
C GLN A 198 -4.76 2.52 -8.41
N ASP A 199 -5.46 3.21 -9.31
CA ASP A 199 -5.00 4.47 -9.91
C ASP A 199 -4.87 5.60 -8.87
N VAL A 200 -5.76 5.64 -7.88
CA VAL A 200 -5.71 6.62 -6.78
C VAL A 200 -4.52 6.36 -5.84
N GLN A 201 -4.24 5.09 -5.54
CA GLN A 201 -3.03 4.72 -4.78
C GLN A 201 -1.75 5.01 -5.55
N LEU A 202 -1.75 4.76 -6.86
CA LEU A 202 -0.61 5.01 -7.74
C LEU A 202 -0.23 6.49 -7.80
N LEU A 203 -1.18 7.40 -8.08
CA LEU A 203 -0.92 8.85 -8.13
C LEU A 203 -0.24 9.40 -6.87
N LEU A 204 -0.49 8.75 -5.73
CA LEU A 204 0.05 9.16 -4.44
C LEU A 204 1.40 8.51 -4.12
N THR A 205 1.66 7.26 -4.57
CA THR A 205 3.01 6.68 -4.50
C THR A 205 4.07 7.44 -5.30
N TRP A 206 3.69 8.15 -6.37
CA TRP A 206 4.60 9.04 -7.13
C TRP A 206 4.85 10.39 -6.45
N SER A 207 4.03 10.76 -5.46
CA SER A 207 4.18 12.01 -4.69
C SER A 207 5.08 11.86 -3.44
N LEU A 208 5.60 10.65 -3.21
CA LEU A 208 6.51 10.23 -2.14
C LEU A 208 7.96 10.15 -2.61
#